data_AF-A0A1B1AI33-F1
#
_entry.id   AF-A0A1B1AI33-F1
#
_cell.length_a   1.000
_cell.length_b   1.000
_cell.length_c   1.000
_cell.angle_alpha   90.00
_cell.angle_beta   90.00
_cell.angle_gamma   90.00
#
_symmetry.space_group_name_H-M   'P 1'
#
loop_
_entity.id
_entity.type
_entity.pdbx_description
1 polymer ?
#
loop_
_entity_poly.entity_id
_entity_poly.type
_entity_poly.pdbx_seq_one_letter_code
_entity_poly.pdbx_strand_id
1 'polypeptide(L)'
;MTWFGTVSAWAAVLVGLAFGALTAMSFDWQSPAVALINGISAILLLLAAFRTLRKMSGGLRLLCGAWGLIAGLSIERLFAFSELNVWAVIVLTLASISALGLALTVLHKESK
;
A
#
# COMPACT_ATOMS: atom_id res chain seq x y z
N MET A 1 9.75 -10.48 17.03
CA MET A 1 8.65 -9.85 16.25
C MET A 1 7.53 -10.86 16.24
N THR A 2 6.31 -10.49 16.63
CA THR A 2 5.19 -11.41 16.41
C THR A 2 4.98 -11.55 14.91
N TRP A 3 4.56 -12.76 14.50
CA TRP A 3 4.44 -13.20 13.10
C TRP A 3 3.70 -12.17 12.21
N PHE A 4 2.64 -11.56 12.74
CA PHE A 4 1.81 -10.58 12.04
C PHE A 4 2.55 -9.34 11.52
N GLY A 5 3.50 -8.79 12.29
CA GLY A 5 4.25 -7.59 11.88
C GLY A 5 5.22 -7.87 10.73
N THR A 6 5.80 -9.08 10.71
CA THR A 6 6.71 -9.51 9.64
C THR A 6 5.93 -9.84 8.36
N VAL A 7 4.77 -10.49 8.49
CA VAL A 7 3.88 -10.76 7.34
C VAL A 7 3.40 -9.46 6.70
N SER A 8 2.96 -8.48 7.48
CA SER A 8 2.53 -7.18 6.93
C SER A 8 3.69 -6.42 6.27
N ALA A 9 4.90 -6.51 6.81
CA ALA A 9 6.08 -5.91 6.17
C ALA A 9 6.39 -6.54 4.80
N TRP A 10 6.30 -7.86 4.67
CA TRP A 10 6.47 -8.54 3.38
C TRP A 10 5.32 -8.26 2.41
N ALA A 11 4.08 -8.18 2.90
CA ALA A 11 2.94 -7.75 2.10
C ALA A 11 3.14 -6.32 1.57
N ALA A 12 3.70 -5.42 2.38
CA ALA A 12 4.03 -4.06 1.96
C ALA A 12 5.10 -4.04 0.87
N VAL A 13 6.08 -4.96 0.90
CA VAL A 13 7.04 -5.11 -0.21
C VAL A 13 6.33 -5.51 -1.50
N LEU A 14 5.48 -6.54 -1.47
CA LEU A 14 4.77 -7.02 -2.66
C LEU A 14 3.86 -5.94 -3.25
N VAL A 15 3.09 -5.25 -2.40
CA VAL A 15 2.19 -4.18 -2.85
C VAL A 15 2.98 -2.96 -3.31
N GLY A 16 4.09 -2.61 -2.65
CA GLY A 16 4.97 -1.53 -3.07
C GLY A 16 5.59 -1.81 -4.44
N LEU A 17 6.01 -3.05 -4.71
CA LEU A 17 6.49 -3.46 -6.03
C LEU A 17 5.38 -3.42 -7.08
N ALA A 18 4.16 -3.84 -6.74
CA ALA A 18 3.01 -3.74 -7.65
C ALA A 18 2.71 -2.27 -8.01
N PHE A 19 2.72 -1.35 -7.05
CA PHE A 19 2.60 0.09 -7.32
C PHE A 19 3.77 0.64 -8.14
N GLY A 20 4.99 0.12 -7.93
CA GLY A 20 6.15 0.47 -8.75
C GLY A 20 6.00 0.05 -10.21
N ALA A 21 5.52 -1.18 -10.43
CA ALA A 21 5.22 -1.68 -11.77
C ALA A 21 4.09 -0.89 -12.43
N LEU A 22 3.01 -0.60 -11.68
CA LEU A 22 1.92 0.25 -12.14
C LEU A 22 2.41 1.66 -12.48
N THR A 23 3.34 2.23 -11.72
CA THR A 23 3.96 3.53 -12.03
C THR A 23 4.68 3.50 -13.36
N ALA A 24 5.51 2.48 -13.59
CA ALA A 24 6.25 2.32 -14.83
C ALA A 24 5.31 2.18 -16.05
N MET A 25 4.18 1.49 -15.87
CA MET A 25 3.15 1.34 -16.93
C MET A 25 2.29 2.60 -17.11
N SER A 26 2.02 3.35 -16.03
CA SER A 26 1.22 4.58 -16.07
C SER A 26 1.91 5.73 -16.80
N PHE A 27 3.24 5.70 -16.97
CA PHE A 27 3.97 6.71 -17.74
C PHE A 27 3.60 6.72 -19.23
N ASP A 28 3.17 5.58 -19.79
CA ASP A 28 2.78 5.48 -21.21
C ASP A 28 1.28 5.69 -21.45
N TRP A 29 0.41 5.38 -20.47
CA TRP A 29 -1.05 5.29 -20.69
C TRP A 29 -1.91 6.22 -19.82
N GLN A 30 -1.36 6.94 -18.84
CA GLN A 30 -2.14 7.74 -17.90
C GLN A 30 -1.55 9.13 -17.64
N SER A 31 -2.37 9.99 -17.02
CA SER A 31 -1.96 11.32 -16.56
C SER A 31 -0.71 11.24 -15.67
N PRO A 32 0.28 12.14 -15.85
CA PRO A 32 1.52 12.14 -15.05
C PRO A 32 1.27 12.24 -13.54
N ALA A 33 0.15 12.84 -13.11
CA ALA A 33 -0.25 12.89 -11.71
C ALA A 33 -0.51 11.48 -11.12
N VAL A 34 -1.08 10.58 -11.91
CA VAL A 34 -1.37 9.20 -11.49
C VAL A 34 -0.10 8.39 -11.31
N ALA A 35 0.83 8.51 -12.26
CA ALA A 35 2.14 7.86 -12.15
C ALA A 35 2.89 8.36 -10.90
N LEU A 36 2.82 9.65 -10.62
CA LEU A 36 3.46 10.25 -9.45
C LEU A 36 2.86 9.75 -8.12
N ILE A 37 1.53 9.65 -8.03
CA ILE A 37 0.85 9.08 -6.86
C ILE A 37 1.27 7.62 -6.64
N ASN A 38 1.19 6.79 -7.69
CA ASN A 38 1.59 5.38 -7.60
C ASN A 38 3.07 5.25 -7.18
N GLY A 39 3.94 6.13 -7.69
CA GLY A 39 5.37 6.12 -7.38
C GLY A 39 5.65 6.49 -5.93
N ILE A 40 4.98 7.52 -5.41
CA ILE A 40 5.08 7.90 -3.99
C ILE A 40 4.56 6.77 -3.09
N SER A 41 3.44 6.14 -3.44
CA SER A 41 2.88 5.00 -2.72
C SER A 41 3.86 3.81 -2.69
N ALA A 42 4.50 3.50 -3.82
CA ALA A 42 5.52 2.46 -3.92
C ALA A 42 6.71 2.74 -2.99
N ILE A 43 7.26 3.96 -3.04
CA ILE A 43 8.40 4.36 -2.21
C ILE A 43 8.02 4.32 -0.73
N LEU A 44 6.84 4.83 -0.36
CA LEU A 44 6.37 4.83 1.02
C LEU A 44 6.24 3.41 1.58
N LEU A 45 5.63 2.48 0.83
CA LEU A 45 5.49 1.09 1.26
C LEU A 45 6.83 0.38 1.35
N LEU A 46 7.70 0.54 0.36
CA LEU A 46 9.02 -0.08 0.37
C LEU A 46 9.90 0.46 1.51
N LEU A 47 9.87 1.76 1.76
CA LEU A 47 10.62 2.39 2.84
C LEU A 47 10.05 1.98 4.22
N ALA A 48 8.73 1.93 4.36
CA ALA A 48 8.06 1.44 5.56
C ALA A 48 8.44 -0.02 5.84
N ALA A 49 8.36 -0.87 4.82
CA ALA A 49 8.69 -2.29 4.89
C ALA A 49 10.16 -2.47 5.25
N PHE A 50 11.07 -1.74 4.60
CA PHE A 50 12.50 -1.79 4.87
C PHE A 50 12.81 -1.41 6.33
N ARG A 51 12.28 -0.29 6.82
CA ARG A 51 12.47 0.13 8.22
C ARG A 51 11.89 -0.88 9.20
N THR A 52 10.75 -1.47 8.87
CA THR A 52 10.10 -2.49 9.69
C THR A 52 10.93 -3.77 9.73
N LEU A 53 11.40 -4.28 8.58
CA LEU A 53 12.24 -5.48 8.49
C LEU A 53 13.60 -5.29 9.17
N ARG A 54 14.21 -4.10 9.06
CA ARG A 54 15.45 -3.75 9.79
C ARG A 54 15.26 -3.50 11.28
N LYS A 55 14.05 -3.67 11.84
CA LYS A 55 13.73 -3.45 13.25
C LYS A 55 14.07 -2.02 13.74
N MET A 56 13.97 -1.02 12.86
CA MET A 56 14.23 0.38 13.24
C MET A 56 13.07 0.96 14.05
N SER A 57 13.38 1.92 14.94
CA SER A 57 12.34 2.59 15.72
C SER A 57 11.37 3.34 14.79
N GLY A 58 10.07 3.26 15.09
CA GLY A 58 9.01 3.90 14.32
C GLY A 58 8.61 3.21 13.01
N GLY A 59 9.29 2.13 12.57
CA GLY A 59 8.96 1.43 11.32
C GLY A 59 7.49 0.99 11.22
N LEU A 60 6.96 0.39 12.29
CA LEU A 60 5.56 -0.03 12.38
C LEU A 60 4.56 1.14 12.28
N ARG A 61 4.89 2.31 12.84
CA ARG A 61 4.02 3.49 12.75
C ARG A 61 3.98 4.02 11.31
N LEU A 62 5.13 4.02 10.65
CA LEU A 62 5.26 4.42 9.26
C LEU A 62 4.52 3.44 8.34
N LEU A 63 4.58 2.14 8.63
CA LEU A 63 3.87 1.09 7.88
C LEU A 63 2.36 1.19 8.05
N CYS A 64 1.85 1.43 9.26
CA CYS A 64 0.43 1.69 9.50
C CYS A 64 -0.06 2.94 8.75
N GLY A 65 0.71 4.03 8.78
CA GLY A 65 0.38 5.25 8.04
C GLY A 65 0.41 5.05 6.53
N ALA A 66 1.40 4.32 6.01
CA ALA A 66 1.50 4.01 4.59
C ALA A 66 0.31 3.18 4.09
N TRP A 67 -0.08 2.13 4.83
CA TRP A 67 -1.25 1.34 4.48
C TRP A 67 -2.55 2.15 4.50
N GLY A 68 -2.73 3.01 5.51
CA GLY A 68 -3.94 3.83 5.64
C GLY A 68 -4.06 4.87 4.54
N LEU A 69 -2.95 5.54 4.21
CA LEU A 69 -2.89 6.53 3.14
C LEU A 69 -3.23 5.89 1.79
N ILE A 70 -2.67 4.70 1.51
CA ILE A 70 -2.91 4.00 0.25
C ILE A 70 -4.33 3.44 0.16
N ALA A 71 -4.87 2.91 1.26
CA ALA A 71 -6.27 2.51 1.31
C ALA A 71 -7.20 3.69 1.01
N GLY A 72 -6.97 4.85 1.63
CA GLY A 72 -7.75 6.07 1.41
C GLY A 72 -7.70 6.54 -0.05
N LEU A 73 -6.50 6.67 -0.63
CA LEU A 73 -6.33 7.07 -2.03
C LEU A 73 -6.93 6.06 -3.01
N SER A 74 -6.87 4.76 -2.70
CA SER A 74 -7.46 3.73 -3.55
C SER A 74 -8.99 3.78 -3.52
N ILE A 75 -9.59 4.04 -2.35
CA ILE A 75 -11.05 4.20 -2.20
C ILE A 75 -11.54 5.46 -2.92
N GLU A 76 -10.84 6.59 -2.80
CA GLU A 76 -11.18 7.81 -3.55
C GLU A 76 -11.20 7.54 -5.05
N ARG A 77 -10.18 6.86 -5.57
CA ARG A 77 -10.12 6.49 -6.99
C ARG A 77 -11.22 5.52 -7.39
N LEU A 78 -11.65 4.64 -6.50
CA LEU A 78 -12.78 3.75 -6.76
C LEU A 78 -14.07 4.54 -7.03
N PHE A 79 -14.32 5.61 -6.27
CA PHE A 79 -15.48 6.48 -6.47
C PHE A 79 -15.42 7.31 -7.77
N ALA A 80 -14.24 7.45 -8.36
CA ALA A 80 -14.07 8.12 -9.65
C ALA A 80 -14.46 7.23 -10.86
N PHE A 81 -14.65 5.92 -10.66
CA PHE A 81 -15.14 5.03 -11.72
C PHE A 81 -16.67 5.02 -11.75
N SER A 82 -17.25 5.33 -12.91
CA SER A 82 -18.70 5.26 -13.12
C SER A 82 -19.23 3.84 -13.33
N GLU A 83 -18.36 2.91 -13.73
CA GLU A 83 -18.69 1.52 -14.02
C GLU A 83 -17.66 0.56 -13.44
N LEU A 84 -18.10 -0.65 -13.09
CA LEU A 84 -17.25 -1.70 -12.53
C LEU A 84 -16.44 -2.40 -13.63
N ASN A 85 -15.43 -1.70 -14.15
CA ASN A 85 -14.51 -2.23 -15.15
C ASN A 85 -13.29 -2.94 -14.52
N VAL A 86 -12.44 -3.56 -15.34
CA VAL A 86 -11.24 -4.29 -14.87
C VAL A 86 -10.32 -3.42 -14.01
N TRP A 87 -10.19 -2.13 -14.35
CA TRP A 87 -9.38 -1.19 -13.57
C TRP A 87 -9.99 -0.87 -12.20
N ALA A 88 -11.31 -0.72 -12.12
CA ALA A 88 -12.03 -0.53 -10.85
C ALA A 88 -11.83 -1.75 -9.93
N VAL A 89 -11.84 -2.97 -10.49
CA VAL A 89 -11.57 -4.21 -9.73
C VAL A 89 -10.13 -4.26 -9.22
N ILE A 90 -9.15 -3.84 -10.02
CA ILE A 90 -7.74 -3.75 -9.60
C ILE A 90 -7.57 -2.74 -8.45
N VAL A 91 -8.20 -1.57 -8.56
CA VAL A 91 -8.15 -0.54 -7.50
C VAL A 91 -8.85 -1.01 -6.22
N LEU A 92 -9.99 -1.69 -6.34
CA LEU A 92 -10.72 -2.26 -5.20
C LEU A 92 -9.91 -3.36 -4.50
N THR A 93 -9.24 -4.23 -5.25
CA THR A 93 -8.37 -5.28 -4.68
C THR A 93 -7.16 -4.67 -3.97
N LEU A 94 -6.51 -3.66 -4.56
CA LEU A 94 -5.43 -2.91 -3.90
C LEU A 94 -5.90 -2.20 -2.62
N ALA A 95 -7.09 -1.61 -2.62
CA ALA A 95 -7.69 -1.00 -1.42
C ALA A 95 -7.93 -2.05 -0.33
N SER A 96 -8.49 -3.21 -0.70
CA SER A 96 -8.79 -4.32 0.20
C SER A 96 -7.53 -4.91 0.83
N ILE A 97 -6.49 -5.14 0.02
CA ILE A 97 -5.18 -5.63 0.50
C ILE A 97 -4.55 -4.60 1.44
N SER A 98 -4.69 -3.31 1.13
CA SER A 98 -4.14 -2.24 1.96
C SER A 98 -4.86 -2.13 3.32
N ALA A 99 -6.19 -2.30 3.33
CA ALA A 99 -6.98 -2.38 4.55
C ALA A 99 -6.61 -3.61 5.40
N LEU A 100 -6.38 -4.77 4.77
CA LEU A 100 -5.89 -5.97 5.45
C LEU A 100 -4.48 -5.77 6.03
N GLY A 101 -3.58 -5.14 5.27
CA GLY A 101 -2.23 -4.78 5.72
C GLY A 101 -2.26 -3.87 6.95
N LEU A 102 -3.16 -2.89 6.95
CA LEU A 102 -3.42 -2.01 8.10
C LEU A 102 -3.97 -2.79 9.30
N ALA A 103 -5.00 -3.61 9.09
CA ALA A 103 -5.60 -4.43 10.16
C ALA A 103 -4.56 -5.33 10.83
N LEU A 104 -3.70 -5.99 10.05
CA LEU A 104 -2.60 -6.81 10.57
C LEU A 104 -1.59 -6.00 11.38
N THR A 105 -1.33 -4.74 11.01
CA THR A 105 -0.43 -3.87 11.79
C THR A 105 -1.02 -3.36 13.08
N VAL A 106 -2.33 -3.14 13.11
CA VAL A 106 -3.05 -2.77 14.35
C VAL A 106 -3.10 -3.97 15.29
N LEU A 107 -3.43 -5.17 14.78
CA LEU A 107 -3.45 -6.41 15.57
C LEU A 107 -2.09 -6.71 16.21
N HIS A 108 -1.00 -6.45 15.49
CA HIS A 108 0.37 -6.56 16.03
C HIS A 108 0.58 -5.66 17.25
N LYS A 109 -0.03 -4.48 17.25
CA LYS A 109 0.13 -3.46 18.29
C LYS A 109 -0.72 -3.78 19.53
N GLU A 110 -1.86 -4.43 19.37
CA GLU A 110 -2.72 -4.88 20.50
C GLU A 110 -2.22 -6.16 21.15
N SER A 111 -1.52 -7.03 20.42
CA SER A 111 -0.95 -8.28 20.94
C SER A 111 0.32 -8.09 21.80
N LYS A 112 0.75 -6.86 22.06
CA LYS A 112 2.04 -6.52 22.68
C LYS A 112 1.85 -5.66 23.91
#